data_AF-A0A7G5N2Y5-F1
#
_entry.id   AF-A0A7G5N2Y5-F1
#
_cell.length_a   1.000
_cell.length_b   1.000
_cell.length_c   1.000
_cell.angle_alpha   90.00
_cell.angle_beta   90.00
_cell.angle_gamma   90.00
#
_symmetry.space_group_name_H-M   'P 1'
#
loop_
_entity.id
_entity.type
_entity.pdbx_description
1 polymer ?
#
loop_
_entity_poly.entity_id
_entity_poly.type
_entity_poly.pdbx_seq_one_letter_code
_entity_poly.pdbx_strand_id
1 'polypeptide(L)'
;MYEIFEQLLQKYGVTTYQVSKATGISQSTFSNWKSRRNLLSSDKAKLIADYFGVSLDYLMTGKDEPEKKKTALTPKDERDIKRKLDSIMSDIKNQDIGPLYYNGEEIDDMSLSLLENALESAMRQLKIINKEKYNPYKNRKE
;
A
#
# COMPACT_ATOMS: atom_id res chain seq x y z
N MET A 1 24.55 1.20 -7.38
CA MET A 1 23.79 1.94 -6.34
C MET A 1 23.55 3.39 -6.75
N TYR A 2 24.59 4.15 -7.15
CA TYR A 2 24.39 5.53 -7.64
C TYR A 2 23.66 5.58 -9.00
N GLU A 3 23.74 4.52 -9.82
CA GLU A 3 23.10 4.46 -11.13
C GLU A 3 21.56 4.53 -11.03
N ILE A 4 20.96 3.93 -10.00
CA ILE A 4 19.51 3.98 -9.77
C ILE A 4 19.07 5.38 -9.38
N PHE A 5 19.87 6.05 -8.55
CA PHE A 5 19.64 7.45 -8.23
C PHE A 5 19.72 8.34 -9.48
N GLU A 6 20.69 8.11 -10.39
CA GLU A 6 20.74 8.83 -11.67
C GLU A 6 19.53 8.56 -12.56
N GLN A 7 19.03 7.32 -12.62
CA GLN A 7 17.80 6.99 -13.33
C GLN A 7 16.58 7.72 -12.75
N LEU A 8 16.48 7.82 -11.42
CA LEU A 8 15.41 8.57 -10.75
C LEU A 8 15.51 10.07 -11.06
N LEU A 9 16.71 10.66 -11.06
CA LEU A 9 16.90 12.04 -11.47
C LEU A 9 16.40 12.29 -12.90
N GLN A 10 16.74 11.40 -13.84
CA GLN A 10 16.29 11.50 -15.23
C GLN A 10 14.78 11.32 -15.37
N LYS A 11 14.21 10.32 -14.69
CA LYS A 11 12.77 10.00 -14.74
C LYS A 11 11.91 11.17 -14.24
N TYR A 12 12.33 11.81 -13.16
CA TYR A 12 11.60 12.92 -12.56
C TYR A 12 12.04 14.29 -13.09
N GLY A 13 13.04 14.34 -13.99
CA GLY A 13 13.55 15.59 -14.56
C GLY A 13 14.17 16.53 -13.52
N VAL A 14 14.71 15.98 -12.42
CA VAL A 14 15.26 16.76 -11.32
C VAL A 14 16.78 16.62 -11.23
N THR A 15 17.41 17.64 -10.66
CA THR A 15 18.86 17.72 -10.46
C THR A 15 19.23 17.30 -9.04
N THR A 16 20.48 16.87 -8.84
CA THR A 16 21.03 16.62 -7.49
C THR A 16 20.94 17.84 -6.58
N TYR A 17 20.91 19.04 -7.14
CA TYR A 17 20.69 20.30 -6.41
C TYR A 17 19.28 20.40 -5.84
N GLN A 18 18.27 20.07 -6.62
CA GLN A 18 16.89 20.07 -6.14
C GLN A 18 16.67 19.01 -5.05
N VAL A 19 17.22 17.81 -5.23
CA VAL A 19 17.16 16.75 -4.22
C VAL A 19 17.90 17.18 -2.94
N SER A 20 19.08 17.78 -3.06
CA SER A 20 19.85 18.31 -1.93
C SER A 20 19.06 19.34 -1.13
N LYS A 21 18.40 20.27 -1.82
CA LYS A 21 17.58 21.31 -1.20
C LYS A 21 16.35 20.75 -0.47
N ALA A 22 15.72 19.72 -1.04
CA ALA A 22 14.53 19.10 -0.47
C ALA A 22 14.82 18.14 0.69
N THR A 23 15.89 17.35 0.58
CA THR A 23 16.26 16.32 1.58
C THR A 23 17.19 16.85 2.68
N GLY A 24 17.76 18.05 2.52
CA GLY A 24 18.77 18.59 3.43
C GLY A 24 20.13 17.89 3.34
N ILE A 25 20.31 16.94 2.42
CA ILE A 25 21.58 16.24 2.21
C ILE A 25 22.53 17.16 1.44
N SER A 26 23.77 17.32 1.91
CA SER A 26 24.74 18.20 1.24
C SER A 26 25.08 17.71 -0.18
N GLN A 27 25.28 18.65 -1.10
CA GLN A 27 25.79 18.38 -2.45
C GLN A 27 27.08 17.53 -2.43
N SER A 28 27.98 17.82 -1.49
CA SER A 28 29.22 17.07 -1.30
C SER A 28 28.98 15.59 -0.97
N THR A 29 27.87 15.26 -0.29
CA THR A 29 27.49 13.87 -0.02
C THR A 29 27.17 13.13 -1.31
N PHE A 30 26.43 13.75 -2.24
CA PHE A 30 26.11 13.15 -3.54
C PHE A 30 27.36 12.99 -4.42
N SER A 31 28.24 14.00 -4.47
CA SER A 31 29.50 13.92 -5.20
C SER A 31 30.43 12.83 -4.65
N ASN A 32 30.48 12.68 -3.32
CA ASN A 32 31.25 11.61 -2.67
C ASN A 32 30.64 10.23 -2.93
N TRP A 33 29.32 10.11 -2.94
CA TRP A 33 28.62 8.87 -3.25
C TRP A 33 28.81 8.45 -4.71
N LYS A 34 28.88 9.42 -5.64
CA LYS A 34 29.20 9.17 -7.06
C LYS A 34 30.65 8.70 -7.26
N SER A 35 31.59 9.28 -6.51
CA SER A 35 33.04 9.08 -6.72
C SER A 35 33.64 7.95 -5.90
N ARG A 36 33.11 7.67 -4.71
CA ARG A 36 33.61 6.65 -3.79
C ARG A 36 32.53 5.58 -3.59
N ARG A 37 32.91 4.30 -3.61
CA ARG A 37 32.06 3.15 -3.25
C ARG A 37 31.52 3.15 -1.80
N ASN A 38 31.59 4.27 -1.08
CA ASN A 38 31.04 4.37 0.26
C ASN A 38 29.51 4.35 0.19
N LEU A 39 28.91 3.41 0.94
CA LEU A 39 27.48 3.36 1.11
C LEU A 39 27.00 4.65 1.79
N LEU A 40 25.97 5.25 1.20
CA LEU A 40 25.19 6.27 1.87
C LEU A 40 24.66 5.69 3.19
N SER A 41 24.66 6.47 4.29
CA SER A 41 24.03 6.00 5.54
C SER A 41 22.56 5.66 5.28
N SER A 42 22.06 4.62 5.96
CA SER A 42 20.67 4.16 5.83
C SER A 42 19.66 5.31 5.99
N ASP A 43 19.92 6.23 6.92
CA ASP A 43 19.03 7.37 7.18
C ASP A 43 18.94 8.34 6.00
N LYS A 44 20.09 8.65 5.38
CA LYS A 44 20.12 9.51 4.18
C LYS A 44 19.48 8.82 2.98
N ALA A 45 19.63 7.51 2.88
CA ALA A 45 19.07 6.74 1.78
C ALA A 45 17.54 6.68 1.88
N LYS A 46 17.00 6.60 3.10
CA LYS A 46 15.55 6.73 3.35
C LYS A 46 15.01 8.08 2.91
N LEU A 47 15.67 9.18 3.29
CA LEU A 47 15.24 10.53 2.87
C LEU A 47 15.18 10.69 1.35
N ILE A 48 16.11 10.08 0.63
CA ILE A 48 16.10 10.09 -0.84
C ILE A 48 14.97 9.21 -1.39
N ALA A 49 14.76 8.02 -0.81
CA ALA A 49 13.69 7.12 -1.19
C ALA A 49 12.31 7.77 -1.00
N ASP A 50 12.10 8.41 0.17
CA ASP A 50 10.90 9.17 0.51
C ASP A 50 10.68 10.34 -0.47
N TYR A 51 11.74 11.07 -0.84
CA TYR A 51 11.66 12.16 -1.81
C TYR A 51 11.15 11.71 -3.19
N PHE A 52 11.56 10.52 -3.65
CA PHE A 52 11.13 9.97 -4.94
C PHE A 52 9.90 9.07 -4.86
N GLY A 53 9.37 8.83 -3.66
CA GLY A 53 8.25 7.91 -3.42
C GLY A 53 8.58 6.44 -3.77
N VAL A 54 9.85 6.03 -3.63
CA VAL A 54 10.31 4.66 -3.90
C VAL A 54 10.72 3.96 -2.61
N SER A 55 10.83 2.63 -2.62
CA SER A 55 11.35 1.91 -1.46
C SER A 55 12.87 2.11 -1.32
N LEU A 56 13.37 2.02 -0.07
CA LEU A 56 14.81 2.05 0.19
C LEU A 56 15.53 0.91 -0.56
N ASP A 57 14.92 -0.27 -0.62
CA ASP A 57 15.51 -1.43 -1.29
C ASP A 57 15.61 -1.21 -2.81
N TYR A 58 14.62 -0.57 -3.43
CA TYR A 58 14.67 -0.17 -4.83
C TYR A 58 15.84 0.77 -5.10
N LEU A 59 16.01 1.80 -4.28
CA LEU A 59 17.13 2.74 -4.39
C LEU A 59 18.49 2.03 -4.27
N MET A 60 18.58 1.00 -3.43
CA MET A 60 19.84 0.31 -3.12
C MET A 60 20.20 -0.77 -4.15
N THR A 61 19.20 -1.54 -4.63
CA THR A 61 19.41 -2.74 -5.44
C THR A 61 18.95 -2.59 -6.89
N GLY A 62 18.14 -1.57 -7.20
CA GLY A 62 17.52 -1.39 -8.52
C GLY A 62 16.47 -2.43 -8.86
N LYS A 63 16.17 -3.33 -7.91
CA LYS A 63 15.05 -4.26 -8.01
C LYS A 63 13.90 -3.60 -7.29
N ASP A 64 12.77 -3.45 -7.97
CA ASP A 64 11.52 -3.32 -7.22
C ASP A 64 11.50 -4.50 -6.26
N GLU A 65 11.33 -4.24 -4.96
CA GLU A 65 10.92 -5.31 -4.05
C GLU A 65 9.83 -6.08 -4.79
N PRO A 66 9.88 -7.43 -4.87
CA PRO A 66 8.70 -8.15 -5.30
C PRO A 66 7.60 -7.66 -4.37
N GLU A 67 6.62 -6.92 -4.91
CA GLU A 67 5.53 -6.26 -4.18
C GLU A 67 5.32 -7.03 -2.89
N LYS A 68 5.62 -6.48 -1.68
CA LYS A 68 5.42 -7.17 -0.39
C LYS A 68 4.34 -8.21 -0.56
N LYS A 69 4.68 -9.50 -0.74
CA LYS A 69 3.80 -10.49 -1.40
C LYS A 69 2.37 -10.19 -0.97
N LYS A 70 1.58 -9.47 -1.80
CA LYS A 70 0.28 -8.97 -1.35
C LYS A 70 -0.41 -10.21 -0.85
N THR A 71 -0.76 -10.22 0.43
CA THR A 71 -1.21 -11.45 1.06
C THR A 71 -2.51 -11.84 0.39
N ALA A 72 -2.41 -12.67 -0.65
CA ALA A 72 -3.49 -12.79 -1.62
C ALA A 72 -4.67 -13.49 -0.94
N LEU A 73 -5.86 -12.97 -1.21
CA LEU A 73 -7.07 -13.68 -0.85
C LEU A 73 -7.12 -14.97 -1.67
N THR A 74 -7.36 -16.09 -1.00
CA THR A 74 -7.57 -17.36 -1.69
C THR A 74 -9.03 -17.42 -2.16
N PRO A 75 -9.37 -18.29 -3.13
CA PRO A 75 -10.76 -18.53 -3.50
C PRO A 75 -11.65 -18.96 -2.33
N LYS A 76 -11.07 -19.53 -1.27
CA LYS A 76 -11.81 -19.82 -0.04
C LYS A 76 -12.15 -18.55 0.73
N ASP A 77 -11.19 -17.63 0.87
CA ASP A 77 -11.39 -16.38 1.58
C ASP A 77 -12.45 -15.51 0.89
N GLU A 78 -12.42 -15.44 -0.45
CA GLU A 78 -13.44 -14.73 -1.25
C GLU A 78 -14.85 -15.31 -1.01
N ARG A 79 -14.98 -16.64 -0.97
CA ARG A 79 -16.27 -17.30 -0.66
C ARG A 79 -16.74 -17.03 0.76
N ASP A 80 -15.82 -17.06 1.74
CA ASP A 80 -16.14 -16.79 3.14
C ASP A 80 -16.56 -15.32 3.34
N ILE A 81 -15.88 -14.38 2.66
CA ILE A 81 -16.23 -12.96 2.65
C ILE A 81 -17.64 -12.77 2.06
N LYS A 82 -17.89 -13.34 0.87
CA LYS A 82 -19.20 -13.23 0.21
C LYS A 82 -20.34 -13.74 1.09
N ARG A 83 -20.19 -14.95 1.65
CA ARG A 83 -21.22 -15.53 2.54
C ARG A 83 -21.51 -14.64 3.75
N LYS A 84 -20.47 -14.03 4.32
CA LYS A 84 -20.62 -13.16 5.49
C LYS A 84 -21.25 -11.83 5.12
N LEU A 85 -20.87 -11.25 3.98
CA LEU A 85 -21.49 -10.05 3.44
C LEU A 85 -22.97 -10.28 3.14
N ASP A 86 -23.32 -11.38 2.44
CA ASP A 86 -24.70 -11.75 2.13
C ASP A 86 -25.54 -11.88 3.40
N SER A 87 -25.01 -12.52 4.44
CA SER A 87 -25.68 -12.63 5.74
C SER A 87 -25.94 -11.25 6.36
N ILE A 88 -24.93 -10.38 6.41
CA ILE A 88 -25.05 -9.04 6.99
C ILE A 88 -26.05 -8.20 6.20
N MET A 89 -25.96 -8.21 4.86
CA MET A 89 -26.88 -7.45 4.01
C MET A 89 -28.30 -8.00 4.09
N SER A 90 -28.48 -9.31 4.28
CA SER A 90 -29.80 -9.90 4.53
C SER A 90 -30.37 -9.45 5.86
N ASP A 91 -29.55 -9.39 6.91
CA ASP A 91 -29.97 -8.92 8.24
C ASP A 91 -30.37 -7.43 8.19
N ILE A 92 -29.65 -6.63 7.40
CA ILE A 92 -29.96 -5.22 7.15
C ILE A 92 -31.27 -5.08 6.37
N LYS A 93 -31.44 -5.81 5.27
CA LYS A 93 -32.60 -5.76 4.36
C LYS A 93 -33.86 -6.46 4.91
N ASN A 94 -33.82 -6.97 6.13
CA ASN A 94 -34.84 -7.88 6.62
C ASN A 94 -36.21 -7.19 6.64
N GLN A 95 -37.12 -7.66 5.78
CA GLN A 95 -38.35 -6.96 5.39
C GLN A 95 -39.37 -6.78 6.51
N ASP A 96 -39.20 -7.51 7.62
CA ASP A 96 -40.06 -7.40 8.79
C ASP A 96 -39.91 -6.08 9.56
N ILE A 97 -38.85 -5.29 9.28
CA ILE A 97 -38.48 -4.09 10.04
C ILE A 97 -38.94 -2.79 9.32
N GLY A 98 -39.49 -2.88 8.11
CA GLY A 98 -39.87 -1.71 7.31
C GLY A 98 -38.67 -1.06 6.61
N PRO A 99 -38.85 0.15 6.03
CA PRO A 99 -37.79 0.84 5.30
C PRO A 99 -36.59 1.15 6.20
N LEU A 100 -35.38 1.06 5.65
CA LEU A 100 -34.16 1.44 6.36
C LEU A 100 -34.01 2.95 6.39
N TYR A 101 -33.64 3.49 7.54
CA TYR A 101 -33.36 4.92 7.70
C TYR A 101 -31.95 5.12 8.25
N TYR A 102 -31.25 6.14 7.76
CA TYR A 102 -30.01 6.65 8.31
C TYR A 102 -30.13 8.16 8.51
N ASN A 103 -29.89 8.65 9.73
CA ASN A 103 -30.07 10.06 10.10
C ASN A 103 -31.47 10.63 9.78
N GLY A 104 -32.51 9.79 9.81
CA GLY A 104 -33.89 10.18 9.50
C GLY A 104 -34.22 10.24 8.02
N GLU A 105 -33.26 9.97 7.13
CA GLU A 105 -33.47 9.82 5.69
C GLU A 105 -33.60 8.34 5.34
N GLU A 106 -34.56 8.01 4.49
CA GLU A 106 -34.72 6.65 3.97
C GLU A 106 -33.50 6.29 3.12
N ILE A 107 -32.93 5.12 3.36
CA ILE A 107 -31.80 4.62 2.59
C ILE A 107 -32.33 4.07 1.28
N ASP A 108 -31.97 4.73 0.19
CA ASP A 108 -32.29 4.28 -1.15
C ASP A 108 -31.38 3.12 -1.60
N ASP A 109 -31.80 2.41 -2.66
CA ASP A 109 -31.08 1.25 -3.20
C ASP A 109 -29.64 1.56 -3.63
N MET A 110 -29.36 2.78 -4.13
CA MET A 110 -28.01 3.18 -4.53
C MET A 110 -27.11 3.32 -3.29
N SER A 111 -27.58 4.02 -2.26
CA SER A 111 -26.86 4.15 -0.99
C SER A 111 -26.59 2.79 -0.35
N LEU A 112 -27.55 1.88 -0.46
CA LEU A 112 -27.41 0.52 0.04
C LEU A 112 -26.37 -0.29 -0.75
N SER A 113 -26.30 -0.12 -2.06
CA SER A 113 -25.25 -0.72 -2.91
C SER A 113 -23.87 -0.15 -2.59
N LEU A 114 -23.76 1.16 -2.33
CA LEU A 114 -22.51 1.78 -1.91
C LEU A 114 -22.02 1.21 -0.57
N LEU A 115 -22.94 1.02 0.39
CA LEU A 115 -22.65 0.37 1.66
C LEU A 115 -22.14 -1.06 1.47
N GLU A 116 -22.81 -1.85 0.62
CA GLU A 116 -22.41 -3.22 0.30
C GLU A 116 -20.97 -3.28 -0.24
N ASN A 117 -20.64 -2.44 -1.22
CA ASN A 117 -19.29 -2.34 -1.79
C ASN A 117 -18.24 -1.90 -0.76
N ALA A 118 -18.57 -0.92 0.08
CA ALA A 118 -17.69 -0.44 1.13
C ALA A 118 -17.39 -1.53 2.17
N LEU A 119 -18.42 -2.27 2.59
CA LEU A 119 -18.29 -3.40 3.52
C LEU A 119 -17.46 -4.53 2.90
N GLU A 120 -17.70 -4.86 1.63
CA GLU A 120 -16.91 -5.87 0.93
C GLU A 120 -15.42 -5.51 0.91
N SER A 121 -15.09 -4.26 0.54
CA SER A 121 -13.73 -3.74 0.54
C SER A 121 -13.09 -3.81 1.92
N ALA A 122 -13.80 -3.38 2.96
CA ALA A 122 -13.33 -3.43 4.34
C ALA A 122 -13.07 -4.89 4.79
N MET A 123 -13.95 -5.83 4.48
CA MET A 123 -13.77 -7.25 4.82
C MET A 123 -12.56 -7.87 4.10
N ARG A 124 -12.34 -7.54 2.82
CA ARG A 124 -11.15 -7.95 2.07
C ARG A 124 -9.88 -7.45 2.75
N GLN A 125 -9.82 -6.16 3.11
CA GLN A 125 -8.68 -5.56 3.80
C GLN A 125 -8.43 -6.20 5.18
N LEU A 126 -9.48 -6.37 5.99
CA LEU A 126 -9.38 -7.04 7.29
C LEU A 126 -8.85 -8.46 7.17
N LYS A 127 -9.25 -9.19 6.14
CA LYS A 127 -8.78 -10.56 5.90
C LYS A 127 -7.29 -10.59 5.53
N ILE A 128 -6.82 -9.64 4.72
CA ILE A 128 -5.39 -9.45 4.40
C ILE A 128 -4.61 -9.15 5.68
N ILE A 129 -5.04 -8.15 6.46
CA ILE A 129 -4.40 -7.76 7.73
C ILE A 129 -4.34 -8.94 8.70
N ASN A 130 -5.42 -9.70 8.85
CA ASN A 130 -5.46 -10.85 9.75
C ASN A 130 -4.52 -11.97 9.31
N LYS A 131 -4.38 -12.21 8.00
CA LYS A 131 -3.41 -13.18 7.49
C LYS A 131 -1.98 -12.73 7.74
N GLU A 132 -1.68 -11.46 7.56
CA GLU A 132 -0.35 -10.88 7.82
C GLU A 132 0.01 -10.94 9.30
N LYS A 133 -0.93 -10.56 10.16
CA LYS A 133 -0.71 -10.44 11.61
C LYS A 133 -0.70 -11.78 12.33
N TYR A 134 -1.61 -12.69 12.00
CA TYR A 134 -1.84 -13.92 12.78
C TYR A 134 -1.44 -15.21 12.05
N ASN A 135 -1.12 -15.15 10.76
CA ASN A 135 -0.79 -16.34 10.00
C ASN A 135 0.33 -16.13 8.94
N PRO A 136 1.47 -15.53 9.31
CA PRO A 136 2.51 -15.11 8.36
C PRO A 136 3.24 -16.27 7.66
N TYR A 137 3.19 -17.49 8.21
CA TYR A 137 3.98 -18.64 7.72
C TYR A 137 3.18 -19.67 6.90
N LYS A 138 1.84 -19.68 6.96
CA LYS A 138 1.03 -20.74 6.33
C LYS A 138 1.02 -20.72 4.80
N ASN A 139 1.41 -19.61 4.18
CA ASN A 139 1.46 -19.44 2.73
C ASN A 139 2.87 -19.23 2.18
N ARG A 140 3.92 -19.41 2.99
CA ARG A 140 5.29 -19.46 2.46
C ARG A 140 5.47 -20.82 1.79
N LYS A 141 5.30 -20.89 0.47
CA LYS A 141 5.91 -21.97 -0.31
C LYS A 141 7.42 -21.81 -0.18
N GLU A 142 8.10 -22.89 0.19
CA GLU A 142 9.57 -23.03 0.21
C GLU A 142 10.18 -22.59 -1.13
#